data_AF-J0Z4P0-F1
#
_entry.id   AF-J0Z4P0-F1
#
_cell.length_a   1.000
_cell.length_b   1.000
_cell.length_c   1.000
_cell.angle_alpha   90.00
_cell.angle_beta   90.00
_cell.angle_gamma   90.00
#
_symmetry.space_group_name_H-M   'P 1'
#
loop_
_entity.id
_entity.type
_entity.pdbx_description
1 polymer ?
#
loop_
_entity_poly.entity_id
_entity_poly.type
_entity_poly.pdbx_seq_one_letter_code
_entity_poly.pdbx_strand_id
1 'polypeptide(L)'
;MRCVILAAALFAFSSSVLTAHAGSSAHKDKLVASIAKQENYAAIEGFGQQAIDLLARIVIPVKKDNSSYYNDRFQINDWHYGFAADLGFRNRCVDLPGQSMLECTLK
;
A
#
# COMPACT_ATOMS: atom_id res chain seq x y z
N MET A 1 -43.42 8.10 -39.27
CA MET A 1 -41.97 7.85 -39.09
C MET A 1 -41.55 8.50 -37.79
N ARG A 2 -41.01 7.70 -36.86
CA ARG A 2 -40.71 8.07 -35.47
C ARG A 2 -39.27 8.57 -35.39
N CYS A 3 -39.05 9.82 -34.99
CA CYS A 3 -37.72 10.28 -34.57
C CYS A 3 -37.62 10.12 -33.05
N VAL A 4 -36.77 9.18 -32.66
CA VAL A 4 -36.44 8.83 -31.28
C VAL A 4 -35.52 9.90 -30.70
N ILE A 5 -35.85 10.34 -29.49
CA ILE A 5 -35.13 11.31 -28.67
C ILE A 5 -33.78 10.71 -28.26
N LEU A 6 -32.67 11.43 -28.49
CA LEU A 6 -31.40 11.17 -27.82
C LEU A 6 -31.12 12.29 -26.81
N ALA A 7 -31.57 12.07 -25.57
CA ALA A 7 -31.08 12.78 -24.41
C ALA A 7 -29.84 12.03 -23.91
N ALA A 8 -28.65 12.57 -24.19
CA ALA A 8 -27.42 12.13 -23.54
C ALA A 8 -27.03 13.17 -22.48
N ALA A 9 -27.65 13.06 -21.31
CA ALA A 9 -27.12 13.63 -20.08
C ALA A 9 -26.24 12.57 -19.44
N LEU A 10 -24.92 12.66 -19.54
CA LEU A 10 -24.01 11.91 -18.67
C LEU A 10 -22.77 12.76 -18.35
N PHE A 11 -22.86 13.40 -17.19
CA PHE A 11 -21.77 13.57 -16.23
C PHE A 11 -20.47 14.23 -16.71
N ALA A 12 -20.51 15.56 -16.85
CA ALA A 12 -19.33 16.38 -16.58
C ALA A 12 -19.10 16.47 -15.05
N PHE A 13 -18.70 15.36 -14.42
CA PHE A 13 -18.02 15.44 -13.13
C PHE A 13 -16.57 15.77 -13.42
N SER A 14 -16.28 17.07 -13.51
CA SER A 14 -14.92 17.59 -13.61
C SER A 14 -14.14 17.22 -12.34
N SER A 15 -13.48 16.06 -12.39
CA SER A 15 -12.12 15.78 -11.94
C SER A 15 -11.57 16.69 -10.84
N SER A 16 -12.21 16.70 -9.68
CA SER A 16 -11.63 17.24 -8.44
C SER A 16 -11.38 16.07 -7.50
N VAL A 17 -10.51 15.15 -7.93
CA VAL A 17 -10.11 14.01 -7.10
C VAL A 17 -8.60 14.03 -6.95
N LEU A 18 -8.19 14.43 -5.75
CA LEU A 18 -6.98 13.99 -5.05
C LEU A 18 -5.61 14.39 -5.63
N THR A 19 -5.26 15.66 -5.47
CA THR A 19 -3.86 16.13 -5.52
C THR A 19 -3.03 15.79 -4.26
N ALA A 20 -3.40 14.77 -3.48
CA ALA A 20 -2.69 14.39 -2.25
C ALA A 20 -2.32 12.90 -2.13
N HIS A 21 -2.78 12.03 -3.05
CA HIS A 21 -2.59 10.58 -2.92
C HIS A 21 -1.56 9.96 -3.87
N ALA A 22 -1.16 10.67 -4.93
CA ALA A 22 -0.16 10.18 -5.89
C ALA A 22 1.23 9.99 -5.25
N GLY A 23 1.61 10.85 -4.29
CA GLY A 23 2.87 10.72 -3.56
C GLY A 23 2.87 9.55 -2.58
N SER A 24 1.74 9.31 -1.91
CA SER A 24 1.59 8.17 -0.99
C SER A 24 1.57 6.83 -1.71
N SER A 25 0.91 6.74 -2.88
CA SER A 25 0.85 5.48 -3.63
C SER A 25 2.20 5.13 -4.26
N ALA A 26 2.84 6.09 -4.94
CA ALA A 26 4.15 5.85 -5.55
C ALA A 26 5.22 5.51 -4.51
N HIS A 27 5.15 6.10 -3.31
CA HIS A 27 6.04 5.76 -2.22
C HIS A 27 5.74 4.37 -1.62
N LYS A 28 4.46 4.02 -1.47
CA LYS A 28 4.04 2.68 -1.06
C LYS A 28 4.56 1.62 -2.03
N ASP A 29 4.42 1.85 -3.34
CA ASP A 29 4.87 0.89 -4.36
C ASP A 29 6.39 0.65 -4.28
N LYS A 30 7.17 1.71 -4.00
CA LYS A 30 8.62 1.59 -3.75
C LYS A 30 8.95 0.81 -2.48
N LEU A 31 8.21 1.03 -1.39
CA LEU A 31 8.36 0.27 -0.14
C LEU A 31 8.05 -1.22 -0.37
N VAL A 32 6.95 -1.53 -1.03
CA VAL A 32 6.55 -2.90 -1.37
C VAL A 32 7.61 -3.59 -2.24
N ALA A 33 8.11 -2.91 -3.27
CA ALA A 33 9.19 -3.43 -4.11
C ALA A 33 10.49 -3.65 -3.32
N SER A 34 10.80 -2.77 -2.36
CA SER A 34 11.97 -2.90 -1.49
C SER A 34 11.87 -4.10 -0.56
N ILE A 35 10.70 -4.30 0.08
CA ILE A 35 10.41 -5.49 0.88
C ILE A 35 10.54 -6.74 0.01
N ALA A 36 9.91 -6.74 -1.17
CA ALA A 36 9.89 -7.89 -2.05
C ALA A 36 11.28 -8.29 -2.55
N LYS A 37 12.14 -7.30 -2.81
CA LYS A 37 13.54 -7.53 -3.17
C LYS A 37 14.34 -8.08 -1.98
N GLN A 38 14.16 -7.52 -0.79
CA GLN A 38 14.91 -7.92 0.40
C GLN A 38 14.57 -9.36 0.83
N GLU A 39 13.29 -9.71 0.79
CA GLU A 39 12.78 -11.04 1.17
C GLU A 39 12.79 -12.03 -0.01
N ASN A 40 13.29 -11.59 -1.17
CA ASN A 40 13.45 -12.39 -2.38
C ASN A 40 12.16 -13.07 -2.88
N TYR A 41 11.00 -12.41 -2.75
CA TYR A 41 9.71 -13.01 -3.14
C TYR A 41 9.62 -13.34 -4.61
N ALA A 42 10.33 -12.59 -5.47
CA ALA A 42 10.37 -12.87 -6.91
C ALA A 42 10.97 -14.25 -7.24
N ALA A 43 11.76 -14.83 -6.33
CA ALA A 43 12.33 -16.17 -6.49
C ALA A 43 11.41 -17.28 -5.93
N ILE A 44 10.30 -16.93 -5.27
CA ILE A 44 9.35 -17.90 -4.72
C ILE A 44 8.34 -18.25 -5.80
N GLU A 45 8.51 -19.43 -6.43
CA GLU A 45 7.59 -19.92 -7.45
C GLU A 45 6.15 -20.00 -6.93
N GLY A 46 5.20 -19.47 -7.71
CA GLY A 46 3.76 -19.54 -7.44
C GLY A 46 3.23 -18.60 -6.35
N PHE A 47 4.05 -18.19 -5.38
CA PHE A 47 3.60 -17.37 -4.24
C PHE A 47 4.11 -15.93 -4.27
N GLY A 48 5.20 -15.65 -4.98
CA GLY A 48 5.87 -14.35 -4.99
C GLY A 48 4.97 -13.17 -5.33
N GLN A 49 4.18 -13.28 -6.41
CA GLN A 49 3.29 -12.19 -6.82
C GLN A 49 2.13 -11.98 -5.84
N GLN A 50 1.60 -13.06 -5.25
CA GLN A 50 0.53 -12.96 -4.26
C GLN A 50 1.02 -12.28 -2.97
N ALA A 51 2.23 -12.60 -2.53
CA ALA A 51 2.88 -11.93 -1.40
C ALA A 51 3.04 -10.42 -1.65
N ILE A 52 3.48 -10.04 -2.86
CA ILE A 52 3.63 -8.63 -3.28
C ILE A 52 2.28 -7.92 -3.28
N ASP A 53 1.24 -8.55 -3.84
CA ASP A 53 -0.10 -7.95 -3.92
C ASP A 53 -0.73 -7.78 -2.53
N LEU A 54 -0.51 -8.73 -1.63
CA LEU A 54 -0.94 -8.62 -0.22
C LEU A 54 -0.19 -7.49 0.50
N LEU A 55 1.12 -7.40 0.31
CA LEU A 55 1.92 -6.30 0.85
C LEU A 55 1.40 -4.93 0.40
N ALA A 56 1.07 -4.78 -0.87
CA ALA A 56 0.53 -3.54 -1.40
C ALA A 56 -0.81 -3.12 -0.74
N ARG A 57 -1.53 -4.04 -0.11
CA ARG A 57 -2.77 -3.78 0.62
C ARG A 57 -2.54 -3.44 2.09
N ILE A 58 -1.57 -4.10 2.74
CA ILE A 58 -1.39 -3.99 4.20
C ILE A 58 -0.34 -2.94 4.61
N VAL A 59 0.57 -2.57 3.70
CA VAL A 59 1.66 -1.61 3.96
C VAL A 59 1.12 -0.19 3.94
N ILE A 60 1.37 0.53 5.04
CA ILE A 60 1.04 1.94 5.21
C ILE A 60 2.35 2.72 5.35
N PRO A 61 2.72 3.60 4.41
CA PRO A 61 3.94 4.41 4.54
C PRO A 61 3.91 5.32 5.77
N VAL A 62 5.02 5.37 6.52
CA VAL A 62 5.15 6.30 7.65
C VAL A 62 5.54 7.68 7.11
N LYS A 63 4.76 8.70 7.47
CA LYS A 63 5.06 10.10 7.15
C LYS A 63 6.26 10.58 7.97
N LYS A 64 7.20 11.24 7.30
CA LYS A 64 8.29 11.97 7.96
C LYS A 64 7.88 13.41 8.25
N ASP A 65 7.16 14.02 7.32
CA ASP A 65 6.57 15.34 7.43
C ASP A 65 5.28 15.40 6.57
N ASN A 66 4.73 16.60 6.35
CA ASN A 66 3.49 16.78 5.59
C ASN A 66 3.61 16.44 4.09
N SER A 67 4.82 16.40 3.54
CA SER A 67 5.07 16.18 2.11
C SER A 67 5.99 15.00 1.81
N SER A 68 6.59 14.36 2.82
CA SER A 68 7.56 13.26 2.65
C SER A 68 7.31 12.06 3.57
N TYR A 69 7.83 10.90 3.15
CA TYR A 69 7.68 9.60 3.82
C TYR A 69 9.05 8.97 4.07
N TYR A 70 9.15 8.12 5.09
CA TYR A 70 10.34 7.31 5.32
C TYR A 70 10.46 6.22 4.25
N ASN A 71 11.65 6.05 3.68
CA ASN A 71 11.91 5.03 2.64
C ASN A 71 11.99 3.60 3.20
N ASP A 72 12.26 3.50 4.50
CA ASP A 72 12.57 2.27 5.23
C ASP A 72 11.50 1.92 6.27
N ARG A 73 10.56 2.82 6.56
CA ARG A 73 9.55 2.61 7.61
C ARG A 73 8.15 2.54 7.05
N PHE A 74 7.40 1.58 7.57
CA PHE A 74 6.00 1.37 7.22
C PHE A 74 5.25 0.82 8.42
N GLN A 75 3.94 1.02 8.43
CA GLN A 75 3.03 0.47 9.41
C GLN A 75 2.19 -0.64 8.80
N ILE A 76 1.81 -1.57 9.66
CA ILE A 76 0.83 -2.62 9.38
C ILE A 76 -0.18 -2.63 10.52
N ASN A 77 -1.42 -3.01 10.22
CA ASN A 77 -2.43 -3.19 11.25
C ASN A 77 -2.19 -4.50 12.02
N ASP A 78 -2.50 -4.52 13.32
CA ASP A 78 -2.22 -5.65 14.22
C ASP A 78 -2.89 -6.97 13.77
N TRP A 79 -4.10 -6.91 13.20
CA TRP A 79 -4.79 -8.08 12.68
C TRP A 79 -4.11 -8.68 11.44
N HIS A 80 -3.28 -7.92 10.72
CA HIS A 80 -2.46 -8.43 9.61
C HIS A 80 -1.10 -8.96 10.08
N TYR A 81 -0.81 -8.95 11.38
CA TYR A 81 0.50 -9.33 11.90
C TYR A 81 0.87 -10.79 11.64
N GLY A 82 -0.11 -11.70 11.62
CA GLY A 82 0.12 -13.10 11.21
C GLY A 82 0.71 -13.19 9.80
N PHE A 83 0.12 -12.46 8.85
CA PHE A 83 0.64 -12.39 7.47
C PHE A 83 2.03 -11.75 7.41
N ALA A 84 2.29 -10.71 8.19
CA ALA A 84 3.63 -10.12 8.28
C ALA A 84 4.69 -11.10 8.83
N ALA A 85 4.27 -12.04 9.69
CA ALA A 85 5.12 -13.14 10.15
C ALA A 85 5.45 -14.13 9.06
N ASP A 86 4.44 -14.56 8.30
CA ASP A 86 4.60 -15.50 7.18
C ASP A 86 5.49 -14.91 6.07
N LEU A 87 5.49 -13.60 5.94
CA LEU A 87 6.32 -12.83 5.01
C LEU A 87 7.74 -12.52 5.56
N GLY A 88 8.11 -12.99 6.74
CA GLY A 88 9.52 -12.97 7.19
C GLY A 88 10.04 -11.66 7.80
N PHE A 89 9.29 -10.56 7.75
CA PHE A 89 9.76 -9.27 8.29
C PHE A 89 9.28 -8.96 9.71
N ARG A 90 8.56 -9.87 10.36
CA ARG A 90 8.02 -9.73 11.74
C ARG A 90 9.03 -9.23 12.77
N ASN A 91 10.26 -9.76 12.75
CA ASN A 91 11.29 -9.44 13.75
C ASN A 91 11.76 -7.97 13.69
N ARG A 92 11.29 -7.21 12.70
CA ARG A 92 11.64 -5.82 12.45
C ARG A 92 10.47 -4.86 12.73
N CYS A 93 9.37 -5.38 13.29
CA CYS A 93 8.18 -4.62 13.64
C CYS A 93 8.07 -4.44 15.16
N VAL A 94 7.61 -3.27 15.59
CA VAL A 94 7.37 -2.92 16.99
C VAL A 94 5.94 -2.41 17.15
N ASP A 95 5.28 -2.76 18.25
CA ASP A 95 3.93 -2.27 18.55
C ASP A 95 3.95 -0.77 18.82
N LEU A 96 2.98 -0.05 18.26
CA LEU A 96 2.77 1.36 18.56
C LEU A 96 1.83 1.50 19.76
N PRO A 97 2.28 2.05 20.90
CA PRO A 97 1.47 2.09 22.11
C PRO A 97 0.20 2.92 21.90
N GLY A 98 -0.95 2.34 22.27
CA GLY A 98 -2.26 2.97 22.12
C GLY A 98 -2.82 2.93 20.70
N GLN A 99 -2.19 2.21 19.76
CA GLN A 99 -2.66 2.01 18.40
C GLN A 99 -2.70 0.50 18.09
N SER A 100 -3.73 0.07 17.35
CA SER A 100 -3.78 -1.27 16.74
C SER A 100 -2.88 -1.35 15.50
N MET A 101 -1.62 -0.96 15.64
CA MET A 101 -0.66 -0.89 14.54
C MET A 101 0.73 -1.26 15.02
N LEU A 102 1.49 -1.87 14.12
CA LEU A 102 2.91 -2.09 14.30
C LEU A 102 3.68 -1.24 13.29
N GLU A 103 4.79 -0.64 13.73
CA GLU A 103 5.75 0.03 12.86
C GLU A 103 6.92 -0.92 12.57
N CYS A 104 7.19 -1.13 11.29
CA CYS A 104 8.24 -1.98 10.77
C CYS A 104 9.34 -1.16 10.11
N THR A 105 10.58 -1.63 10.22
CA THR A 105 11.76 -1.00 9.59
C THR A 105 12.50 -1.97 8.68
N LEU A 106 12.78 -1.54 7.45
CA LEU A 106 13.68 -2.22 6.52
C LEU A 106 15.13 -1.98 6.96
N LYS A 107 15.80 -3.04 7.38
CA LYS A 107 17.24 -3.05 7.71
C LYS A 107 18.08 -3.40 6.49
#